data_AF-A0A7K3YX74-F1
#
_entry.id   AF-A0A7K3YX74-F1
#
_cell.length_a   1.000
_cell.length_b   1.000
_cell.length_c   1.000
_cell.angle_alpha   90.00
_cell.angle_beta   90.00
_cell.angle_gamma   90.00
#
_symmetry.space_group_name_H-M   'P 1'
#
loop_
_entity.id
_entity.type
_entity.pdbx_description
1 polymer ?
#
loop_
_entity_poly.entity_id
_entity_poly.type
_entity_poly.pdbx_seq_one_letter_code
_entity_poly.pdbx_strand_id
1 'polypeptide(L)'
;MIIDSIPSGARVFIDGSAAGTTPFTSESVATGDHTILLTLAGYADFPSTGTVPPGGVFHETYTLSCNVLIISSDPSGSSVSVDSTAQGTTPTEVREITAGEHTVTLSLDGYETFTTTVNVPPGAEVSLHNMLAPSRAVQQVTTSPTGSRKHQHAGRRIPPQPLP
;
A
#
# COMPACT_ATOMS: atom_id res chain seq x y z
N MET A 1 30.52 -24.84 3.31
CA MET A 1 29.95 -23.48 3.40
C MET A 1 28.56 -23.57 4.00
N ILE A 2 28.28 -22.76 5.02
CA ILE A 2 27.00 -22.65 5.73
C ILE A 2 26.59 -21.18 5.68
N ILE A 3 25.36 -20.89 5.24
CA ILE A 3 24.82 -19.53 5.17
C ILE A 3 23.43 -19.53 5.78
N ASP A 4 23.25 -18.70 6.80
CA ASP A 4 21.97 -18.44 7.44
C ASP A 4 21.48 -17.02 7.13
N SER A 5 20.17 -16.79 7.23
CA SER A 5 19.63 -15.43 7.17
C SER A 5 18.47 -15.19 8.12
N ILE A 6 18.28 -13.92 8.48
CA ILE A 6 17.16 -13.42 9.28
C ILE A 6 16.46 -12.31 8.49
N PRO A 7 15.22 -12.53 8.02
CA PRO A 7 14.47 -13.79 8.07
C PRO A 7 15.09 -14.90 7.21
N SER A 8 14.73 -16.15 7.50
CA SER A 8 15.13 -17.33 6.72
C SER A 8 14.37 -17.43 5.39
N GLY A 9 14.84 -18.28 4.48
CA GLY A 9 14.20 -18.53 3.18
C GLY A 9 14.69 -17.63 2.05
N ALA A 10 15.75 -16.84 2.29
CA ALA A 10 16.38 -16.03 1.27
C ALA A 10 17.06 -16.91 0.22
N ARG A 11 16.90 -16.59 -1.07
CA ARG A 11 17.60 -17.29 -2.16
C ARG A 11 19.08 -16.91 -2.10
N VAL A 12 19.93 -17.92 -2.16
CA VAL A 12 21.39 -17.80 -2.11
C VAL A 12 21.96 -18.01 -3.51
N PHE A 13 22.77 -17.06 -3.96
CA PHE A 13 23.59 -17.17 -5.15
C PHE A 13 25.06 -17.16 -4.75
N ILE A 14 25.85 -18.06 -5.33
CA ILE A 14 27.30 -18.15 -5.12
C ILE A 14 27.96 -18.01 -6.49
N ASP A 15 28.89 -17.06 -6.62
CA ASP A 15 29.60 -16.77 -7.87
C ASP A 15 28.65 -16.54 -9.06
N GLY A 16 27.55 -15.83 -8.79
CA GLY A 16 26.49 -15.52 -9.74
C GLY A 16 25.55 -16.69 -10.07
N SER A 17 25.79 -17.89 -9.54
CA SER A 17 24.98 -19.08 -9.78
C SER A 17 24.00 -19.34 -8.63
N ALA A 18 22.75 -19.67 -8.96
CA ALA A 18 21.74 -20.02 -7.94
C ALA A 18 22.17 -21.30 -7.20
N ALA A 19 22.34 -21.20 -5.88
CA ALA A 19 22.84 -22.28 -5.04
C ALA A 19 21.73 -22.94 -4.20
N GLY A 20 20.76 -22.16 -3.71
CA GLY A 20 19.66 -22.67 -2.88
C GLY A 20 18.93 -21.58 -2.11
N THR A 21 18.43 -21.90 -0.92
CA THR A 21 17.78 -20.96 0.00
C THR A 21 18.33 -21.12 1.43
N THR A 22 18.31 -20.06 2.24
CA THR A 22 18.72 -20.12 3.64
C THR A 22 17.68 -20.86 4.52
N PRO A 23 18.12 -21.63 5.53
CA PRO A 23 19.50 -22.05 5.80
C PRO A 23 20.09 -22.88 4.66
N PHE A 24 21.26 -22.49 4.19
CA PHE A 24 21.97 -23.13 3.09
C PHE A 24 23.21 -23.82 3.62
N THR A 25 23.45 -25.07 3.21
CA THR A 25 24.66 -25.82 3.55
C THR A 25 25.15 -26.56 2.31
N SER A 26 26.43 -26.43 2.00
CA SER A 26 27.08 -27.16 0.90
C SER A 26 28.53 -27.46 1.21
N GLU A 27 28.95 -28.70 0.97
CA GLU A 27 30.34 -29.15 1.07
C GLU A 27 31.08 -29.06 -0.28
N SER A 28 30.36 -28.81 -1.37
CA SER A 28 30.92 -28.79 -2.73
C SER A 28 31.46 -27.42 -3.17
N VAL A 29 31.32 -26.39 -2.33
CA VAL A 29 31.91 -25.07 -2.59
C VAL A 29 33.42 -25.19 -2.41
N ALA A 30 34.18 -24.77 -3.43
CA ALA A 30 35.63 -24.84 -3.41
C ALA A 30 36.23 -23.99 -2.29
N THR A 31 37.49 -24.22 -1.97
CA THR A 31 38.25 -23.35 -1.06
C THR A 31 38.68 -22.09 -1.81
N GLY A 32 38.57 -20.92 -1.18
CA GLY A 32 38.90 -19.63 -1.80
C GLY A 32 37.84 -18.57 -1.57
N ASP A 33 37.97 -17.45 -2.27
CA ASP A 33 37.04 -16.33 -2.20
C ASP A 33 35.83 -16.57 -3.09
N HIS A 34 34.64 -16.33 -2.54
CA HIS A 34 33.37 -16.46 -3.22
C HIS A 34 32.55 -15.18 -3.07
N THR A 35 31.83 -14.84 -4.13
CA THR A 35 30.79 -13.81 -4.07
C THR A 35 29.48 -14.45 -3.66
N ILE A 36 28.76 -13.79 -2.75
CA ILE A 36 27.51 -14.27 -2.17
C ILE A 36 26.47 -13.19 -2.41
N LEU A 37 25.30 -13.57 -2.91
CA LEU A 37 24.16 -12.68 -3.01
C LEU A 37 22.95 -13.37 -2.40
N LEU A 38 22.34 -12.72 -1.40
CA LEU A 38 21.06 -13.15 -0.84
C LEU A 38 19.95 -12.26 -1.39
N THR A 39 18.87 -12.86 -1.87
CA THR A 39 17.67 -12.15 -2.33
C THR A 39 16.42 -12.71 -1.65
N LEU A 40 15.56 -11.84 -1.15
CA LEU A 40 14.28 -12.23 -0.56
C LEU A 40 13.20 -11.20 -0.93
N ALA A 41 12.02 -11.68 -1.30
CA ALA A 41 10.92 -10.80 -1.69
C ALA A 41 10.53 -9.89 -0.53
N GLY A 42 10.42 -8.57 -0.79
CA GLY A 42 10.16 -7.57 0.25
C GLY A 42 11.41 -7.06 0.98
N TYR A 43 12.59 -7.56 0.62
CA TYR A 43 13.87 -7.23 1.26
C TYR A 43 14.88 -6.69 0.26
N ALA A 44 15.86 -5.95 0.77
CA ALA A 44 17.02 -5.50 0.02
C ALA A 44 17.86 -6.70 -0.43
N ASP A 45 18.38 -6.63 -1.65
CA ASP A 45 19.43 -7.53 -2.08
C ASP A 45 20.66 -7.33 -1.18
N PHE A 46 21.22 -8.44 -0.70
CA PHE A 46 22.35 -8.43 0.23
C PHE A 46 23.59 -9.03 -0.45
N PRO A 47 24.45 -8.20 -1.07
CA PRO A 47 25.73 -8.65 -1.60
C PRO A 47 26.74 -8.83 -0.45
N SER A 48 27.51 -9.91 -0.49
CA SER A 48 28.58 -10.21 0.45
C SER A 48 29.70 -10.99 -0.24
N THR A 49 30.83 -11.13 0.44
CA THR A 49 31.92 -12.01 0.02
C THR A 49 32.33 -12.86 1.19
N GLY A 50 32.73 -14.10 0.91
CA GLY A 50 33.18 -15.04 1.93
C GLY A 50 34.33 -15.88 1.43
N THR A 51 35.31 -16.13 2.31
CA THR A 51 36.45 -16.98 2.01
C THR A 51 36.25 -18.34 2.67
N VAL A 52 36.18 -19.41 1.87
CA VAL A 52 36.16 -20.79 2.36
C VAL A 52 37.61 -21.23 2.62
N PRO A 53 38.02 -21.44 3.89
CA PRO A 53 39.40 -21.81 4.19
C PRO A 53 39.71 -23.26 3.78
N PRO A 54 40.97 -23.58 3.44
CA PRO A 54 41.39 -24.96 3.17
C PRO A 54 41.09 -25.91 4.33
N GLY A 55 40.30 -26.96 4.07
CA GLY A 55 39.92 -27.96 5.07
C GLY A 55 39.02 -27.44 6.20
N GLY A 56 38.51 -26.20 6.09
CA GLY A 56 37.63 -25.59 7.08
C GLY A 56 36.24 -25.29 6.54
N VAL A 57 35.43 -24.64 7.38
CA VAL A 57 34.03 -24.30 7.06
C VAL A 57 33.88 -22.79 7.15
N PHE A 58 33.38 -22.18 6.07
CA PHE A 58 32.80 -20.84 6.12
C PHE A 58 31.39 -20.95 6.70
N HIS A 59 31.09 -20.16 7.73
CA HIS A 59 29.76 -20.06 8.34
C HIS A 59 29.46 -18.60 8.68
N GLU A 60 28.41 -18.05 8.09
CA GLU A 60 27.92 -16.70 8.41
C GLU A 60 26.40 -16.63 8.48
N THR A 61 25.91 -15.67 9.26
CA THR A 61 24.48 -15.34 9.38
C THR A 61 24.24 -13.89 8.95
N TYR A 62 23.32 -13.69 8.01
CA TYR A 62 23.02 -12.37 7.46
C TYR A 62 21.64 -11.85 7.89
N THR A 63 21.57 -10.63 8.39
CA THR A 63 20.29 -9.96 8.68
C THR A 63 19.89 -9.10 7.49
N LEU A 64 18.71 -9.38 6.92
CA LEU A 64 18.19 -8.68 5.76
C LEU A 64 17.30 -7.51 6.20
N SER A 65 17.42 -6.39 5.50
CA SER A 65 16.58 -5.21 5.72
C SER A 65 15.37 -5.25 4.77
N CYS A 66 14.16 -5.09 5.29
CA CYS A 66 12.94 -5.03 4.48
C CYS A 66 12.79 -3.65 3.81
N ASN A 67 12.07 -3.62 2.70
CA ASN A 67 11.62 -2.37 2.10
C ASN A 67 10.44 -1.80 2.90
N VAL A 68 10.31 -0.48 2.90
CA VAL A 68 9.27 0.23 3.66
C VAL A 68 8.62 1.31 2.82
N LEU A 69 7.29 1.37 2.82
CA LEU A 69 6.50 2.44 2.21
C LEU A 69 5.71 3.17 3.30
N ILE A 70 6.06 4.42 3.56
CA ILE A 70 5.39 5.30 4.51
C ILE A 70 4.34 6.11 3.78
N ILE A 71 3.09 6.06 4.24
CA ILE A 71 1.96 6.69 3.57
C ILE A 71 1.26 7.63 4.55
N SER A 72 1.11 8.89 4.14
CA SER A 72 0.44 9.93 4.92
C SER A 72 -0.50 10.76 4.05
N SER A 73 -1.51 11.38 4.69
CA SER A 73 -2.43 12.27 4.00
C SER A 73 -2.86 13.45 4.86
N ASP A 74 -3.32 14.51 4.19
CA ASP A 74 -4.03 15.63 4.80
C ASP A 74 -5.44 15.75 4.15
N PRO A 75 -6.53 15.50 4.88
CA PRO A 75 -6.57 15.14 6.31
C PRO A 75 -6.00 13.75 6.59
N SER A 76 -5.54 13.53 7.83
CA SER A 76 -5.19 12.20 8.33
C SER A 76 -6.44 11.33 8.53
N GLY A 77 -6.24 10.01 8.64
CA GLY A 77 -7.32 9.04 8.85
C GLY A 77 -7.93 8.50 7.57
N SER A 78 -7.31 8.75 6.41
CA SER A 78 -7.72 8.17 5.14
C SER A 78 -7.44 6.67 5.13
N SER A 79 -8.40 5.87 4.70
CA SER A 79 -8.20 4.43 4.46
C SER A 79 -7.18 4.23 3.35
N VAL A 80 -6.19 3.38 3.60
CA VAL A 80 -5.08 3.09 2.71
C VAL A 80 -5.21 1.68 2.16
N SER A 81 -5.06 1.52 0.84
CA SER A 81 -4.84 0.22 0.21
C SER A 81 -3.65 0.27 -0.73
N VAL A 82 -2.83 -0.78 -0.71
CA VAL A 82 -1.71 -1.00 -1.63
C VAL A 82 -2.02 -2.26 -2.44
N ASP A 83 -2.01 -2.15 -3.76
CA ASP A 83 -2.39 -3.21 -4.70
C ASP A 83 -3.73 -3.88 -4.35
N SER A 84 -4.74 -3.04 -4.06
CA SER A 84 -6.08 -3.47 -3.62
C SER A 84 -6.13 -4.18 -2.26
N THR A 85 -5.01 -4.27 -1.54
CA THR A 85 -4.95 -4.85 -0.18
C THR A 85 -4.98 -3.74 0.86
N ALA A 86 -5.91 -3.81 1.82
CA ALA A 86 -6.04 -2.80 2.87
C ALA A 86 -4.83 -2.79 3.83
N GLN A 87 -4.31 -1.59 4.14
CA GLN A 87 -3.12 -1.37 4.97
C GLN A 87 -3.41 -0.51 6.22
N GLY A 88 -4.70 -0.26 6.53
CA GLY A 88 -5.14 0.57 7.65
C GLY A 88 -5.45 2.00 7.23
N THR A 89 -5.13 2.97 8.08
CA THR A 89 -5.44 4.39 7.89
C THR A 89 -4.20 5.28 8.00
N THR A 90 -4.17 6.41 7.30
CA THR A 90 -3.03 7.34 7.37
C THR A 90 -2.91 8.03 8.73
N PRO A 91 -1.67 8.28 9.22
CA PRO A 91 -0.40 7.78 8.69
C PRO A 91 -0.21 6.28 8.92
N THR A 92 0.32 5.55 7.93
CA THR A 92 0.64 4.11 8.05
C THR A 92 2.00 3.78 7.43
N GLU A 93 2.60 2.69 7.89
CA GLU A 93 3.85 2.13 7.39
C GLU A 93 3.57 0.72 6.83
N VAL A 94 3.88 0.51 5.56
CA VAL A 94 3.78 -0.80 4.90
C VAL A 94 5.18 -1.40 4.79
N ARG A 95 5.43 -2.46 5.56
CA ARG A 95 6.72 -3.14 5.64
C ARG A 95 6.75 -4.37 4.72
N GLU A 96 7.94 -4.82 4.36
CA GLU A 96 8.16 -5.99 3.48
C GLU A 96 7.51 -5.83 2.10
N ILE A 97 7.31 -4.60 1.65
CA ILE A 97 6.76 -4.32 0.32
C ILE A 97 7.75 -4.77 -0.76
N THR A 98 7.28 -5.45 -1.79
CA THR A 98 8.18 -5.89 -2.87
C THR A 98 8.81 -4.70 -3.59
N ALA A 99 9.95 -4.90 -4.24
CA ALA A 99 10.48 -3.88 -5.13
C ALA A 99 9.64 -3.83 -6.41
N GLY A 100 9.41 -2.63 -6.94
CA GLY A 100 8.64 -2.40 -8.15
C GLY A 100 7.52 -1.39 -7.98
N GLU A 101 6.62 -1.36 -8.97
CA GLU A 101 5.47 -0.46 -8.99
C GLU A 101 4.32 -1.00 -8.14
N HIS A 102 3.82 -0.14 -7.25
CA HIS A 102 2.72 -0.42 -6.35
C HIS A 102 1.62 0.63 -6.52
N THR A 103 0.37 0.18 -6.66
CA THR A 103 -0.78 1.09 -6.74
C THR A 103 -1.25 1.42 -5.33
N VAL A 104 -1.19 2.69 -4.94
CA VAL A 104 -1.66 3.19 -3.64
C VAL A 104 -2.96 3.94 -3.83
N THR A 105 -3.99 3.55 -3.08
CA THR A 105 -5.28 4.24 -3.04
C THR A 105 -5.56 4.76 -1.63
N LEU A 106 -5.98 6.02 -1.57
CA LEU A 106 -6.39 6.73 -0.36
C LEU A 106 -7.86 7.12 -0.50
N SER A 107 -8.68 6.75 0.48
CA SER A 107 -10.10 7.11 0.52
C SER A 107 -10.49 7.67 1.88
N LEU A 108 -11.28 8.74 1.89
CA LEU A 108 -11.77 9.37 3.11
C LEU A 108 -13.17 9.93 2.85
N ASP A 109 -14.10 9.71 3.77
CA ASP A 109 -15.48 10.17 3.62
C ASP A 109 -15.55 11.69 3.44
N GLY A 110 -16.28 12.13 2.40
CA GLY A 110 -16.37 13.54 2.04
C GLY A 110 -15.20 14.06 1.22
N TYR A 111 -14.22 13.23 0.86
CA TYR A 111 -13.08 13.56 0.00
C TYR A 111 -13.07 12.72 -1.29
N GLU A 112 -12.41 13.23 -2.32
CA GLU A 112 -12.13 12.49 -3.55
C GLU A 112 -11.15 11.35 -3.27
N THR A 113 -11.40 10.19 -3.84
CA THR A 113 -10.48 9.05 -3.75
C THR A 113 -9.24 9.37 -4.58
N PHE A 114 -8.07 9.29 -3.96
CA PHE A 114 -6.79 9.49 -4.63
C PHE A 114 -6.17 8.13 -4.96
N THR A 115 -5.67 7.96 -6.17
CA THR A 115 -4.94 6.74 -6.58
C THR A 115 -3.69 7.14 -7.35
N THR A 116 -2.55 6.58 -6.97
CA THR A 116 -1.26 6.81 -7.62
C THR A 116 -0.42 5.55 -7.66
N THR A 117 0.48 5.47 -8.64
CA THR A 117 1.53 4.45 -8.66
C THR A 117 2.77 4.98 -7.96
N VAL A 118 3.36 4.17 -7.07
CA VAL A 118 4.63 4.44 -6.40
C VAL A 118 5.61 3.36 -6.79
N ASN A 119 6.79 3.75 -7.28
CA ASN A 119 7.88 2.81 -7.52
C ASN A 119 8.72 2.68 -6.24
N VAL A 120 8.86 1.45 -5.72
CA VAL A 120 9.68 1.13 -4.56
C VAL A 120 10.97 0.45 -5.02
N PRO A 121 12.14 1.12 -4.93
CA PRO A 121 13.41 0.48 -5.23
C PRO A 121 13.75 -0.64 -4.22
N PRO A 122 14.56 -1.64 -4.61
CA PRO A 122 15.09 -2.62 -3.67
C PRO A 122 15.87 -1.96 -2.53
N GLY A 123 15.59 -2.36 -1.30
CA GLY A 123 16.22 -1.86 -0.08
C GLY A 123 15.89 -0.42 0.28
N ALA A 124 14.86 0.17 -0.34
CA ALA A 124 14.49 1.56 -0.09
C ALA A 124 13.39 1.71 0.95
N GLU A 125 13.46 2.84 1.64
CA GLU A 125 12.35 3.45 2.34
C GLU A 125 11.79 4.56 1.45
N VAL A 126 10.50 4.47 1.10
CA VAL A 126 9.81 5.43 0.23
C VAL A 126 8.70 6.10 1.02
N SER A 127 8.56 7.41 0.88
CA SER A 127 7.49 8.18 1.51
C SER A 127 6.53 8.74 0.47
N LEU A 128 5.23 8.47 0.65
CA LEU A 128 4.12 9.08 -0.08
C LEU A 128 3.34 10.00 0.86
N HIS A 129 3.18 11.25 0.44
CA HIS A 129 2.30 12.21 1.10
C HIS A 129 1.34 12.80 0.08
N ASN A 130 0.05 12.90 0.43
CA ASN A 130 -0.95 13.53 -0.43
C ASN A 130 -1.98 14.37 0.33
N MET A 131 -2.36 15.51 -0.25
CA MET A 131 -3.48 16.32 0.23
C MET A 131 -4.76 15.91 -0.51
N LEU A 132 -5.80 15.50 0.21
CA LEU A 132 -7.05 15.06 -0.39
C LEU A 132 -7.95 16.25 -0.72
N ALA A 133 -8.53 16.24 -1.92
CA ALA A 133 -9.51 17.22 -2.34
C ALA A 133 -10.90 16.86 -1.77
N PRO A 134 -11.66 17.81 -1.18
CA PRO A 134 -13.04 17.55 -0.77
C PRO A 134 -13.91 17.12 -1.95
N SER A 135 -14.73 16.09 -1.75
CA SER A 135 -15.71 15.66 -2.75
C SER A 135 -16.78 16.74 -2.93
N ARG A 136 -17.07 17.06 -4.18
CA ARG A 136 -18.11 18.04 -4.50
C ARG A 136 -19.48 17.38 -4.27
N ALA A 137 -20.06 17.58 -3.10
CA ALA A 137 -21.44 17.17 -2.85
C ALA A 137 -22.36 17.89 -3.85
N VAL A 138 -22.93 17.17 -4.82
CA VAL A 138 -24.11 17.66 -5.54
C VAL A 138 -25.22 17.63 -4.50
N GLN A 139 -25.53 18.79 -3.91
CA GLN A 139 -26.72 18.96 -3.11
C GLN A 139 -27.94 18.72 -4.02
N GLN A 140 -28.39 17.47 -4.17
CA GLN A 140 -29.77 17.23 -4.55
C GLN A 140 -30.62 17.63 -3.35
N VAL A 141 -30.90 18.92 -3.29
CA VAL A 141 -31.99 19.47 -2.50
C VAL A 141 -33.26 18.89 -3.13
N THR A 142 -33.68 17.71 -2.68
CA THR A 142 -35.08 17.29 -2.86
C THR A 142 -35.92 18.08 -1.87
N THR A 143 -36.02 19.40 -2.08
CA THR A 143 -37.18 20.13 -1.59
C THR A 143 -38.31 19.75 -2.54
N SER A 144 -39.14 18.79 -2.12
CA SER A 144 -40.47 18.64 -2.68
C SER A 144 -41.13 20.03 -2.65
N PRO A 145 -41.47 20.63 -3.80
CA PRO A 145 -42.14 21.92 -3.78
C PRO A 145 -43.51 21.70 -3.17
N THR A 146 -43.78 22.35 -2.05
CA THR A 146 -45.14 22.64 -1.62
C THR A 146 -45.79 23.52 -2.69
N GLY A 147 -46.43 22.90 -3.67
CA GLY A 147 -47.32 23.53 -4.63
C GLY A 147 -48.57 22.66 -4.72
N SER A 148 -49.77 23.16 -4.48
CA SER A 148 -50.29 24.30 -5.22
C SER A 148 -51.58 24.82 -4.59
N ARG A 149 -51.68 26.14 -4.54
CA ARG A 149 -52.94 26.88 -4.31
C ARG A 149 -53.68 27.01 -5.64
N LYS A 150 -55.00 26.80 -5.56
CA LYS A 150 -56.12 27.33 -6.38
C LYS A 150 -56.37 26.70 -7.77
N HIS A 151 -57.40 25.87 -7.82
CA HIS A 151 -58.37 25.85 -8.93
C HIS A 151 -59.71 26.40 -8.47
N GLN A 152 -60.33 27.21 -9.34
CA GLN A 152 -61.58 27.93 -9.15
C GLN A 152 -62.81 27.03 -9.31
N HIS A 153 -63.98 27.60 -8.99
CA HIS A 153 -65.34 27.23 -9.39
C HIS A 153 -66.21 26.46 -8.37
N ALA A 154 -66.93 27.22 -7.53
CA ALA A 154 -68.24 26.84 -7.04
C ALA A 154 -69.03 28.11 -6.69
N GLY A 155 -69.91 28.52 -7.60
CA GLY A 155 -70.85 29.61 -7.35
C GLY A 155 -71.88 29.19 -6.29
N ARG A 156 -71.95 29.94 -5.19
CA ARG A 156 -73.12 30.02 -4.31
C ARG A 156 -73.25 31.45 -3.82
N ARG A 157 -74.17 32.20 -4.46
CA ARG A 157 -74.69 33.50 -3.99
C ARG A 157 -75.90 33.25 -3.12
N ILE A 158 -75.93 33.77 -1.89
CA ILE A 158 -77.13 33.99 -1.06
C ILE A 158 -76.81 35.12 -0.05
N PRO A 159 -77.72 35.99 0.46
CA PRO A 159 -78.90 36.75 -0.04
C PRO A 159 -78.70 38.28 0.30
N PRO A 160 -79.68 39.17 0.66
CA PRO A 160 -81.16 39.26 0.52
C PRO A 160 -81.67 40.62 -0.05
N GLN A 161 -82.98 40.78 -0.29
CA GLN A 161 -83.79 41.98 0.10
C GLN A 161 -85.31 41.81 -0.22
N PRO A 162 -86.23 42.58 0.44
CA PRO A 162 -87.62 42.16 0.69
C PRO A 162 -88.75 43.00 0.01
N LEU A 163 -90.00 42.48 0.13
CA LEU A 163 -91.36 43.10 0.00
C LEU A 163 -91.85 43.48 -1.42
N PRO A 164 -93.18 43.55 -1.68
CA PRO A 164 -94.22 44.32 -0.95
C PRO A 164 -95.01 43.57 0.13
#